data_AF-Q0G0Q6-F1
#
_entry.id   AF-Q0G0Q6-F1
#
_cell.length_a   1.000
_cell.length_b   1.000
_cell.length_c   1.000
_cell.angle_alpha   90.00
_cell.angle_beta   90.00
_cell.angle_gamma   90.00
#
_symmetry.space_group_name_H-M   'P 1'
#
loop_
_entity.id
_entity.type
_entity.pdbx_description
1 polymer ?
#
loop_
_entity_poly.entity_id
_entity_poly.type
_entity_poly.pdbx_seq_one_letter_code
_entity_poly.pdbx_strand_id
1 'polypeptide(L)'
;MRYEIGAEPQAFYLCHCTECQRHTSSAFGMSLRCDPATVTVTGAMKTISRMSESGTRRFGDFCPECGVRIQHRSENDPSRLNIKAGTLDDTSWLVPAGHIWISSKQPYVVIGEEELAYPQQPEDKTAAIKERWRMMLDAGDA
;
A
#
# COMPACT_ATOMS: atom_id res chain seq x y z
N MET A 1 -10.28 -17.15 0.87
CA MET A 1 -9.21 -16.51 1.70
C MET A 1 -9.82 -15.38 2.51
N ARG A 2 -9.44 -15.23 3.78
CA ARG A 2 -9.79 -14.09 4.65
C ARG A 2 -8.52 -13.58 5.35
N TYR A 3 -8.45 -12.30 5.65
CA TYR A 3 -7.43 -11.75 6.53
C TYR A 3 -8.05 -10.73 7.49
N GLU A 4 -7.38 -10.51 8.61
CA GLU A 4 -7.78 -9.58 9.65
C GLU A 4 -6.58 -8.73 10.06
N ILE A 5 -6.83 -7.44 10.28
CA ILE A 5 -5.83 -6.48 10.75
C ILE A 5 -6.23 -6.13 12.18
N GLY A 6 -5.47 -6.63 13.16
CA GLY A 6 -5.80 -6.53 14.59
C GLY A 6 -5.31 -5.25 15.26
N ALA A 7 -4.62 -4.37 14.54
CA ALA A 7 -4.15 -3.09 15.04
C ALA A 7 -4.35 -1.99 13.99
N GLU A 8 -4.33 -0.74 14.45
CA GLU A 8 -4.42 0.42 13.57
C GLU A 8 -3.27 0.41 12.53
N PRO A 9 -3.59 0.60 11.23
CA PRO A 9 -2.57 0.73 10.19
C PRO A 9 -1.65 1.93 10.43
N GLN A 10 -0.39 1.78 10.03
CA GLN A 10 0.65 2.82 10.22
C GLN A 10 0.56 3.94 9.18
N ALA A 11 -0.01 3.67 8.01
CA ALA A 11 -0.22 4.62 6.93
C ALA A 11 -1.13 4.04 5.85
N PHE A 12 -1.94 4.88 5.23
CA PHE A 12 -2.57 4.59 3.95
C PHE A 12 -2.05 5.56 2.88
N TYR A 13 -1.60 5.05 1.74
CA TYR A 13 -1.10 5.88 0.64
C TYR A 13 -1.27 5.21 -0.72
N LEU A 14 -1.24 6.02 -1.77
CA LEU A 14 -1.36 5.55 -3.16
C LEU A 14 0.00 5.53 -3.84
N CYS A 15 0.33 4.40 -4.47
CA CYS A 15 1.54 4.26 -5.27
C CYS A 15 1.20 4.27 -6.75
N HIS A 16 1.76 5.25 -7.47
CA HIS A 16 1.47 5.52 -8.89
C HIS A 16 2.48 4.88 -9.83
N CYS A 17 3.45 4.10 -9.34
CA CYS A 17 4.42 3.46 -10.24
C CYS A 17 3.74 2.48 -11.20
N THR A 18 4.31 2.33 -12.39
CA THR A 18 3.77 1.47 -13.46
C THR A 18 3.57 0.02 -13.01
N GLU A 19 4.39 -0.46 -12.07
CA GLU A 19 4.24 -1.79 -11.49
C GLU A 19 2.99 -1.92 -10.62
N CYS A 20 2.67 -0.91 -9.83
CA CYS A 20 1.43 -0.90 -9.05
C CYS A 20 0.21 -0.82 -9.98
N GLN A 21 0.29 -0.02 -11.04
CA GLN A 21 -0.75 0.06 -12.07
C GLN A 21 -0.99 -1.30 -12.75
N ARG A 22 0.07 -2.00 -13.16
CA ARG A 22 -0.03 -3.35 -13.75
C ARG A 22 -0.62 -4.36 -12.78
N HIS A 23 -0.19 -4.35 -11.52
CA HIS A 23 -0.67 -5.30 -10.52
C HIS A 23 -2.15 -5.11 -10.18
N THR A 24 -2.66 -3.88 -10.22
CA THR A 24 -4.07 -3.59 -9.91
C THR A 24 -4.93 -3.44 -11.16
N SER A 25 -4.33 -3.42 -12.36
CA SER A 25 -5.00 -3.02 -13.61
C SER A 25 -5.74 -1.69 -13.49
N SER A 26 -5.21 -0.77 -12.69
CA SER A 26 -5.83 0.52 -12.35
C SER A 26 -4.81 1.65 -12.38
N ALA A 27 -5.22 2.87 -12.02
CA ALA A 27 -4.39 4.07 -12.05
C ALA A 27 -3.26 4.08 -11.01
N PHE A 28 -3.41 3.29 -9.94
CA PHE A 28 -2.46 3.20 -8.83
C PHE A 28 -2.67 1.92 -8.00
N GLY A 29 -1.76 1.67 -7.06
CA GLY A 29 -1.91 0.67 -6.02
C GLY A 29 -2.24 1.29 -4.67
N MET A 30 -3.34 0.86 -4.06
CA MET A 30 -3.73 1.24 -2.69
C MET A 30 -2.89 0.48 -1.67
N SER A 31 -2.04 1.18 -0.92
CA SER A 31 -1.08 0.57 0.01
C SER A 31 -1.41 0.95 1.45
N LEU A 32 -1.91 -0.04 2.21
CA LEU A 32 -2.16 0.10 3.64
C LEU A 32 -1.03 -0.57 4.42
N ARG A 33 -0.16 0.23 5.03
CA ARG A 33 0.99 -0.24 5.80
C ARG A 33 0.51 -0.77 7.15
N CYS A 34 0.74 -2.04 7.41
CA CYS A 34 0.36 -2.70 8.65
C CYS A 34 1.59 -3.25 9.36
N ASP A 35 1.50 -3.45 10.68
CA ASP A 35 2.46 -4.29 11.41
C ASP A 35 2.18 -5.77 11.05
N PRO A 36 3.15 -6.49 10.45
CA PRO A 36 2.97 -7.90 10.13
C PRO A 36 2.53 -8.76 11.32
N ALA A 37 2.93 -8.42 12.55
CA ALA A 37 2.57 -9.17 13.75
C ALA A 37 1.07 -9.09 14.09
N THR A 38 0.36 -8.12 13.51
CA THR A 38 -1.06 -7.85 13.78
C THR A 38 -1.96 -8.32 12.64
N VAL A 39 -1.39 -8.85 11.55
CA VAL A 39 -2.15 -9.35 10.41
C VAL A 39 -2.26 -10.86 10.47
N THR A 40 -3.49 -11.36 10.55
CA THR A 40 -3.78 -12.80 10.49
C THR A 40 -4.39 -13.13 9.14
N VAL A 41 -3.98 -14.25 8.53
CA VAL A 41 -4.51 -14.72 7.24
C VAL A 41 -5.01 -16.15 7.37
N THR A 42 -6.22 -16.40 6.87
CA THR A 42 -6.85 -17.73 6.82
C THR A 42 -7.10 -18.15 5.37
N GLY A 43 -6.57 -19.32 5.01
CA GLY A 43 -6.62 -19.91 3.67
C GLY A 43 -5.25 -19.93 2.98
N ALA A 44 -5.22 -20.35 1.71
CA ALA A 44 -3.98 -20.42 0.93
C ALA A 44 -3.61 -19.08 0.26
N MET A 45 -2.34 -18.69 0.38
CA MET A 45 -1.71 -17.66 -0.46
C MET A 45 -0.61 -18.29 -1.30
N LYS A 46 -0.42 -17.75 -2.50
CA LYS A 46 0.78 -17.99 -3.31
C LYS A 46 1.62 -16.72 -3.36
N THR A 47 2.94 -16.88 -3.37
CA THR A 47 3.88 -15.76 -3.47
C THR A 47 4.48 -15.70 -4.87
N ILE A 48 4.53 -14.51 -5.45
CA ILE A 48 5.48 -14.19 -6.51
C ILE A 48 6.57 -13.28 -5.95
N SER A 49 7.78 -13.35 -6.51
CA SER A 49 8.84 -12.41 -6.18
C SER A 49 9.46 -11.82 -7.44
N ARG A 50 9.97 -10.59 -7.32
CA ARG A 50 10.73 -9.93 -8.37
C ARG A 50 11.82 -9.06 -7.76
N MET A 51 12.88 -8.80 -8.53
CA MET A 51 13.85 -7.77 -8.17
C MET A 51 13.28 -6.39 -8.53
N SER A 52 13.35 -5.43 -7.60
CA SER A 52 13.13 -4.02 -7.95
C SER A 52 14.38 -3.43 -8.61
N GLU A 53 14.21 -2.29 -9.28
CA GLU A 53 15.32 -1.53 -9.89
C GLU A 53 16.40 -1.17 -8.87
N SER A 54 16.00 -0.94 -7.61
CA SER A 54 16.91 -0.70 -6.48
C SER A 54 17.65 -1.96 -5.98
N GLY A 55 17.59 -3.09 -6.70
CA GLY A 55 18.23 -4.35 -6.31
C GLY A 55 17.60 -5.07 -5.11
N THR A 56 16.43 -4.65 -4.64
CA THR A 56 15.75 -5.30 -3.50
C THR A 56 14.70 -6.29 -4.00
N ARG A 57 14.70 -7.52 -3.48
CA ARG A 57 13.62 -8.45 -3.79
C ARG A 57 12.31 -8.00 -3.14
N ARG A 58 11.25 -7.92 -3.94
CA ARG A 58 9.88 -7.62 -3.51
C ARG A 58 9.04 -8.87 -3.65
N PHE A 59 8.21 -9.12 -2.65
CA PHE A 59 7.27 -10.23 -2.65
C PHE A 59 5.85 -9.69 -2.80
N GLY A 60 5.04 -10.37 -3.59
CA GLY A 60 3.61 -10.17 -3.64
C GLY A 60 2.91 -11.47 -3.35
N ASP A 61 2.01 -11.46 -2.37
CA ASP A 61 1.19 -12.60 -2.01
C ASP A 61 -0.23 -12.38 -2.54
N PHE A 62 -0.82 -13.43 -3.13
CA PHE A 62 -2.11 -13.37 -3.81
C PHE A 62 -2.91 -14.64 -3.57
N CYS A 63 -4.23 -14.55 -3.73
CA CYS A 63 -5.12 -15.71 -3.67
C CYS A 63 -4.93 -16.57 -4.93
N PRO A 64 -4.57 -17.86 -4.81
CA PRO A 64 -4.36 -18.72 -5.97
C PRO A 64 -5.65 -19.05 -6.73
N GLU A 65 -6.81 -18.89 -6.12
CA GLU A 65 -8.11 -19.23 -6.71
C GLU A 65 -8.67 -18.09 -7.59
N CYS A 66 -8.55 -16.83 -7.14
CA CYS A 66 -9.09 -15.68 -7.87
C CYS A 66 -8.03 -14.73 -8.44
N GLY A 67 -6.75 -14.93 -8.12
CA GLY A 67 -5.65 -14.10 -8.60
C GLY A 67 -5.46 -12.76 -7.89
N VAL A 68 -6.37 -12.38 -6.98
CA VAL A 68 -6.35 -11.07 -6.30
C VAL A 68 -5.10 -10.93 -5.44
N ARG A 69 -4.38 -9.82 -5.64
CA ARG A 69 -3.21 -9.42 -4.84
C ARG A 69 -3.67 -8.98 -3.46
N ILE A 70 -3.16 -9.63 -2.40
CA ILE A 70 -3.53 -9.32 -1.02
C ILE A 70 -2.50 -8.41 -0.36
N GLN A 71 -1.21 -8.76 -0.47
CA GLN A 71 -0.16 -8.03 0.25
C GLN A 71 1.15 -7.94 -0.52
N HIS A 72 1.96 -6.93 -0.18
CA HIS A 72 3.34 -6.80 -0.62
C HIS A 72 4.28 -6.81 0.58
N ARG A 73 5.41 -7.51 0.44
CA ARG A 73 6.51 -7.57 1.42
C ARG A 73 7.83 -7.23 0.77
N SER A 74 8.85 -6.96 1.59
CA SER A 74 10.19 -6.60 1.16
C SER A 74 11.23 -7.48 1.83
N GLU A 75 12.23 -7.94 1.07
CA GLU A 75 13.37 -8.68 1.61
C GLU A 75 14.19 -7.83 2.60
N ASN A 76 14.53 -6.60 2.21
CA ASN A 76 15.35 -5.71 3.05
C ASN A 76 14.57 -4.98 4.16
N ASP A 77 13.27 -5.23 4.28
CA ASP A 77 12.44 -4.64 5.34
C ASP A 77 11.30 -5.62 5.70
N PRO A 78 11.58 -6.64 6.54
CA PRO A 78 10.57 -7.62 6.95
C PRO A 78 9.42 -7.00 7.74
N SER A 79 9.63 -5.84 8.38
CA SER A 79 8.58 -5.05 9.04
C SER A 79 7.62 -4.40 8.05
N ARG A 80 7.88 -4.52 6.74
CA ARG A 80 7.05 -3.95 5.69
C ARG A 80 6.04 -4.93 5.16
N LEU A 81 4.83 -4.80 5.68
CA LEU A 81 3.64 -5.38 5.11
C LEU A 81 2.71 -4.28 4.58
N ASN A 82 2.44 -4.29 3.29
CA ASN A 82 1.40 -3.43 2.71
C ASN A 82 0.24 -4.28 2.22
N ILE A 83 -0.90 -4.23 2.91
CA ILE A 83 -2.16 -4.78 2.42
C ILE A 83 -2.62 -3.95 1.21
N LYS A 84 -3.23 -4.60 0.22
CA LYS A 84 -3.91 -3.93 -0.88
C LYS A 84 -5.27 -3.46 -0.39
N ALA A 85 -5.39 -2.19 -0.02
CA ALA A 85 -6.54 -1.68 0.74
C ALA A 85 -7.88 -1.83 -0.01
N GLY A 86 -7.86 -1.85 -1.34
CA GLY A 86 -9.05 -2.15 -2.15
C GLY A 86 -9.59 -3.59 -2.01
N THR A 87 -8.99 -4.43 -1.18
CA THR A 87 -9.47 -5.78 -0.84
C THR A 87 -10.11 -5.86 0.54
N LEU A 88 -10.25 -4.73 1.25
CA LEU A 88 -10.97 -4.67 2.52
C LEU A 88 -12.48 -4.79 2.29
N ASP A 89 -13.18 -5.35 3.28
CA ASP A 89 -14.65 -5.45 3.27
C ASP A 89 -15.32 -4.05 3.33
N ASP A 90 -14.70 -3.11 4.06
CA ASP A 90 -15.09 -1.69 4.10
C ASP A 90 -13.90 -0.79 3.73
N THR A 91 -14.14 0.07 2.74
CA THR A 91 -13.15 1.02 2.20
C THR A 91 -13.59 2.47 2.33
N SER A 92 -14.72 2.74 3.00
CA SER A 92 -15.31 4.07 3.10
C SER A 92 -14.50 5.06 3.96
N TRP A 93 -13.69 4.53 4.87
CA TRP A 93 -12.76 5.24 5.76
C TRP A 93 -11.35 5.40 5.15
N LEU A 94 -11.18 5.19 3.85
CA LEU A 94 -9.86 5.27 3.24
C LEU A 94 -9.62 6.64 2.63
N VAL A 95 -9.02 7.55 3.40
CA VAL A 95 -8.47 8.81 2.88
C VAL A 95 -6.94 8.73 2.80
N PRO A 96 -6.30 8.85 1.62
CA PRO A 96 -4.85 8.67 1.51
C PRO A 96 -4.08 9.77 2.25
N ALA A 97 -3.07 9.37 3.01
CA ALA A 97 -2.11 10.26 3.64
C ALA A 97 -1.05 10.80 2.66
N GLY A 98 -0.98 10.23 1.46
CA GLY A 98 -0.05 10.70 0.44
C GLY A 98 0.03 9.81 -0.78
N HIS A 99 0.79 10.30 -1.75
CA HIS A 99 0.93 9.79 -3.09
C HIS A 99 2.41 9.67 -3.42
N ILE A 100 2.87 8.48 -3.81
CA ILE A 100 4.27 8.24 -4.21
C ILE A 100 4.37 7.82 -5.67
N TRP A 101 5.53 8.07 -6.28
CA TRP A 101 5.79 7.77 -7.69
C TRP A 101 4.88 8.51 -8.67
N ILE A 102 4.48 9.76 -8.36
CA ILE A 102 3.54 10.52 -9.18
C ILE A 102 4.08 10.88 -10.57
N SER A 103 5.39 10.73 -10.82
CA SER A 103 5.96 10.84 -12.17
C SER A 103 5.37 9.84 -13.17
N SER A 104 4.75 8.75 -12.68
CA SER A 104 4.01 7.78 -13.51
C SER A 104 2.48 7.90 -13.37
N LYS A 105 1.97 8.89 -12.63
CA LYS A 105 0.53 9.07 -12.37
C LYS A 105 -0.22 9.22 -13.68
N GLN A 106 -1.38 8.56 -13.76
CA GLN A 106 -2.29 8.76 -14.88
C GLN A 106 -2.74 10.23 -14.97
N PRO A 107 -2.79 10.85 -16.18
CA PRO A 107 -3.07 12.27 -16.31
C PRO A 107 -4.40 12.70 -15.67
N TYR A 108 -5.42 11.83 -15.72
CA TYR A 108 -6.76 12.11 -15.20
C TYR A 108 -6.90 12.03 -13.67
N VAL A 109 -5.90 11.49 -12.95
CA VAL A 109 -5.96 11.40 -11.48
C VAL A 109 -5.65 12.77 -10.88
N VAL A 110 -6.57 13.35 -10.14
CA VAL A 110 -6.32 14.59 -9.39
C VAL A 110 -5.77 14.22 -8.00
N ILE A 111 -4.80 14.98 -7.51
CA ILE A 111 -4.26 14.88 -6.14
C ILE A 111 -4.64 16.18 -5.44
N GLY A 112 -5.21 16.10 -4.24
CA GLY A 112 -5.57 17.27 -3.44
C GLY A 112 -4.35 18.11 -3.06
N GLU A 113 -4.55 19.43 -2.92
CA GLU A 113 -3.45 20.37 -2.63
C GLU A 113 -2.77 20.10 -1.28
N GLU A 114 -3.54 19.56 -0.32
CA GLU A 114 -3.07 19.25 1.04
C GLU A 114 -2.53 17.81 1.18
N GLU A 115 -2.53 17.03 0.09
CA GLU A 115 -2.01 15.67 0.07
C GLU A 115 -0.51 15.68 -0.23
N LEU A 116 0.25 14.90 0.54
CA LEU A 116 1.67 14.74 0.29
C LEU A 116 1.89 14.02 -1.04
N ALA A 117 2.62 14.63 -1.97
CA ALA A 117 2.82 14.09 -3.31
C ALA A 117 4.30 14.04 -3.69
N TYR A 118 4.79 12.83 -3.99
CA TYR A 118 6.22 12.59 -4.25
C TYR A 118 6.43 12.01 -5.65
N PRO A 119 7.33 12.61 -6.47
CA PRO A 119 7.58 12.16 -7.84
C PRO A 119 8.16 10.74 -7.90
N GLN A 120 8.93 10.32 -6.89
CA GLN A 120 9.50 8.97 -6.74
C GLN A 120 9.29 8.44 -5.31
N GLN A 121 10.08 7.43 -4.91
CA GLN A 121 10.14 6.96 -3.53
C GLN A 121 10.64 8.09 -2.61
N PRO A 122 9.90 8.44 -1.52
CA PRO A 122 10.37 9.41 -0.54
C PRO A 122 11.68 8.96 0.13
N GLU A 123 12.64 9.88 0.27
CA GLU A 123 13.94 9.64 0.93
C GLU A 123 13.78 9.29 2.41
N ASP A 124 12.78 9.87 3.06
CA ASP A 124 12.41 9.64 4.46
C ASP A 124 11.75 8.28 4.72
N LYS A 125 11.68 7.41 3.71
CA LYS A 125 11.02 6.09 3.77
C LYS A 125 9.57 6.20 4.25
N THR A 126 8.82 7.20 3.79
CA THR A 126 7.40 7.46 4.08
C THR A 126 7.12 7.95 5.51
N ALA A 127 8.12 8.47 6.23
CA ALA A 127 7.94 8.98 7.59
C ALA A 127 6.91 10.12 7.64
N ALA A 128 6.97 11.10 6.72
CA ALA A 128 6.00 12.19 6.65
C ALA A 128 4.58 11.70 6.35
N ILE A 129 4.43 10.67 5.50
CA ILE A 129 3.13 10.05 5.21
C ILE A 129 2.55 9.39 6.47
N LYS A 130 3.38 8.67 7.24
CA LYS A 130 2.94 8.05 8.51
C LYS A 130 2.51 9.10 9.53
N GLU A 131 3.25 10.21 9.62
CA GLU A 131 2.90 11.29 10.54
C GLU A 131 1.59 11.98 10.14
N ARG A 132 1.40 12.32 8.86
CA ARG A 132 0.12 12.86 8.37
C ARG A 132 -1.03 11.90 8.63
N TRP A 133 -0.83 10.61 8.38
CA TRP A 133 -1.84 9.58 8.66
C TRP A 133 -2.25 9.56 10.14
N ARG A 134 -1.28 9.61 11.05
CA ARG A 134 -1.54 9.69 12.50
C ARG A 134 -2.36 10.92 12.86
N MET A 135 -2.03 12.08 12.28
CA MET A 135 -2.78 13.32 12.51
C MET A 135 -4.22 13.24 11.98
N MET A 136 -4.45 12.59 10.83
CA MET A 136 -5.81 12.40 10.28
C MET A 136 -6.66 11.51 11.18
N LEU A 137 -6.07 10.44 11.72
CA LEU A 137 -6.75 9.57 12.68
C LEU A 137 -7.13 10.33 13.96
N ASP A 138 -6.20 11.13 14.49
CA ASP A 138 -6.44 11.98 15.68
C ASP A 138 -7.59 13.00 15.44
N ALA A 139 -7.76 13.46 14.19
CA ALA A 139 -8.80 14.41 13.80
C ALA A 139 -10.16 13.76 13.43
N GLY A 140 -10.19 12.44 13.19
CA GLY A 140 -11.37 11.75 12.66
C GLY A 140 -11.57 11.93 11.15
N ASP A 141 -10.52 12.36 10.44
CA ASP A 141 -10.50 12.62 8.99
C ASP A 141 -9.97 11.42 8.18
N ALA A 142 -9.68 10.30 8.85
CA ALA A 142 -9.24 9.06 8.23
C ALA A 142 -10.43 8.28 7.67
#